data_AF-A0A4Q5VJA7-F1
#
_entry.id   AF-A0A4Q5VJA7-F1
#
_cell.length_a   1.000
_cell.length_b   1.000
_cell.length_c   1.000
_cell.angle_alpha   90.00
_cell.angle_beta   90.00
_cell.angle_gamma   90.00
#
_symmetry.space_group_name_H-M   'P 1'
#
loop_
_entity.id
_entity.type
_entity.pdbx_description
1 polymer ?
#
loop_
_entity_poly.entity_id
_entity_poly.type
_entity_poly.pdbx_seq_one_letter_code
_entity_poly.pdbx_strand_id
1 'polypeptide(L)'
;MKCLTLAIMLSVCSITTAYAASDQQVETIKALYQQAKAKQQGMEMLAKYADSSLAQAFKVKAQNGEVCGTDHDVVWQSQDPEYDRKLTFTKLGNNRVKVNLAKGQWHEPSSVVYQLKCKGNHCQVSDVIEGRNSLKQDILDECS
;
A
#
# COMPACT_ATOMS: atom_id res chain seq x y z
N MET A 1 -52.48 -34.03 33.40
CA MET A 1 -51.03 -33.83 33.19
C MET A 1 -50.73 -33.82 31.70
N LYS A 2 -50.47 -32.65 31.11
CA LYS A 2 -49.90 -32.50 29.76
C LYS A 2 -48.98 -31.28 29.80
N CYS A 3 -47.68 -31.50 29.99
CA CYS A 3 -46.64 -30.49 29.82
C CYS A 3 -46.49 -30.24 28.32
N LEU A 4 -46.87 -29.05 27.86
CA LEU A 4 -46.59 -28.61 26.50
C LEU A 4 -45.33 -27.73 26.56
N THR A 5 -44.22 -28.27 26.08
CA THR A 5 -42.88 -27.69 26.13
C THR A 5 -42.78 -26.50 25.18
N LEU A 6 -42.39 -25.33 25.71
CA LEU A 6 -42.15 -24.10 24.97
C LEU A 6 -40.78 -24.20 24.26
N ALA A 7 -40.76 -24.22 22.92
CA ALA A 7 -39.51 -24.16 22.14
C ALA A 7 -39.10 -22.70 21.95
N ILE A 8 -38.11 -22.24 22.71
CA ILE A 8 -37.50 -20.91 22.54
C ILE A 8 -36.44 -21.04 21.44
N MET A 9 -36.73 -20.52 20.24
CA MET A 9 -35.75 -20.38 19.16
C MET A 9 -34.74 -19.29 19.56
N LEU A 10 -33.53 -19.70 19.95
CA LEU A 10 -32.39 -18.79 20.06
C LEU A 10 -31.94 -18.40 18.65
N SER A 11 -32.35 -17.21 18.21
CA SER A 11 -31.80 -16.55 17.03
C SER A 11 -30.36 -16.13 17.32
N VAL A 12 -29.39 -16.94 16.87
CA VAL A 12 -27.96 -16.61 16.94
C VAL A 12 -27.69 -15.48 15.95
N CYS A 13 -27.66 -14.25 16.45
CA CYS A 13 -27.24 -13.09 15.68
C CYS A 13 -25.74 -13.23 15.42
N SER A 14 -25.35 -13.62 14.21
CA SER A 14 -23.94 -13.62 13.79
C SER A 14 -23.44 -12.19 13.76
N ILE A 15 -22.75 -11.76 14.82
CA ILE A 15 -22.06 -10.48 14.88
C ILE A 15 -20.85 -10.59 13.93
N THR A 16 -21.03 -10.25 12.66
CA THR A 16 -19.89 -9.98 11.79
C THR A 16 -19.27 -8.67 12.25
N THR A 17 -18.21 -8.76 13.05
CA THR A 17 -17.39 -7.60 13.39
C THR A 17 -16.71 -7.12 12.12
N ALA A 18 -17.27 -6.07 11.52
CA ALA A 18 -16.58 -5.28 10.50
C ALA A 18 -15.44 -4.53 11.20
N TYR A 19 -14.29 -5.20 11.39
CA TYR A 19 -13.07 -4.54 11.83
C TYR A 19 -12.73 -3.47 10.80
N ALA A 20 -12.63 -2.22 11.26
CA ALA A 20 -12.33 -1.10 10.40
C ALA A 20 -10.97 -1.34 9.72
N ALA A 21 -10.99 -1.73 8.45
CA ALA A 21 -9.80 -1.87 7.61
C ALA A 21 -9.02 -0.54 7.43
N SER A 22 -9.49 0.55 8.04
CA SER A 22 -8.89 1.89 8.00
C SER A 22 -7.47 1.93 8.50
N ASP A 23 -7.20 1.23 9.60
CA ASP A 23 -5.96 1.42 10.32
C ASP A 23 -4.89 0.53 9.70
N GLN A 24 -5.26 -0.69 9.31
CA GLN A 24 -4.35 -1.66 8.70
C GLN A 24 -3.71 -1.16 7.39
N GLN A 25 -4.43 -0.35 6.62
CA GLN A 25 -3.90 0.27 5.41
C GLN A 25 -2.77 1.24 5.72
N VAL A 26 -3.01 2.14 6.68
CA VAL A 26 -2.02 3.13 7.12
C VAL A 26 -0.83 2.42 7.76
N GLU A 27 -1.06 1.43 8.62
CA GLU A 27 0.00 0.66 9.26
C GLU A 27 0.86 -0.13 8.26
N THR A 28 0.24 -0.70 7.21
CA THR A 28 0.98 -1.36 6.12
C THR A 28 1.93 -0.39 5.43
N ILE A 29 1.46 0.81 5.08
CA ILE A 29 2.29 1.82 4.41
C ILE A 29 3.35 2.41 5.36
N LYS A 30 3.04 2.60 6.64
CA LYS A 30 4.06 2.98 7.64
C LYS A 30 5.16 1.92 7.73
N ALA A 31 4.80 0.64 7.79
CA ALA A 31 5.76 -0.45 7.86
C ALA A 31 6.64 -0.52 6.59
N LEU A 32 6.06 -0.27 5.41
CA LEU A 32 6.81 -0.11 4.17
C LEU A 32 7.86 1.01 4.29
N TYR A 33 7.48 2.21 4.71
CA TYR A 33 8.43 3.33 4.85
C TYR A 33 9.49 3.09 5.94
N GLN A 34 9.12 2.43 7.04
CA GLN A 34 10.07 2.06 8.08
C GLN A 34 11.15 1.10 7.56
N GLN A 35 10.75 0.06 6.84
CA GLN A 35 11.69 -0.89 6.25
C GLN A 35 12.50 -0.25 5.12
N ALA A 36 11.85 0.55 4.26
CA ALA A 36 12.50 1.26 3.17
C ALA A 36 13.58 2.21 3.69
N LYS A 37 13.30 2.93 4.79
CA LYS A 37 14.28 3.79 5.47
C LYS A 37 15.43 2.99 6.06
N ALA A 38 15.13 1.91 6.79
CA ALA A 38 16.14 1.10 7.46
C ALA A 38 17.09 0.40 6.48
N LYS A 39 16.61 0.09 5.27
CA LYS A 39 17.39 -0.56 4.22
C LYS A 39 17.94 0.38 3.17
N GLN A 40 17.47 1.63 3.12
CA GLN A 40 17.76 2.58 2.06
C GLN A 40 17.40 2.00 0.67
N GLN A 41 16.23 1.37 0.59
CA GLN A 41 15.79 0.60 -0.57
C GLN A 41 14.25 0.70 -0.72
N GLY A 42 13.75 1.83 -1.21
CA GLY A 42 12.31 2.06 -1.32
C GLY A 42 11.64 1.14 -2.34
N MET A 43 12.17 1.08 -3.57
CA MET A 43 11.60 0.22 -4.62
C MET A 43 11.63 -1.27 -4.27
N GLU A 44 12.73 -1.76 -3.70
CA GLU A 44 12.82 -3.16 -3.26
C GLU A 44 11.78 -3.46 -2.17
N MET A 45 11.60 -2.55 -1.20
CA MET A 45 10.57 -2.74 -0.17
C MET A 45 9.17 -2.63 -0.76
N LEU A 46 8.92 -1.74 -1.71
CA LEU A 46 7.64 -1.66 -2.41
C LEU A 46 7.28 -2.98 -3.09
N ALA A 47 8.24 -3.61 -3.77
CA ALA A 47 8.03 -4.93 -4.38
C ALA A 47 7.69 -6.03 -3.35
N LYS A 48 8.23 -5.97 -2.12
CA LYS A 48 7.90 -6.92 -1.04
C LYS A 48 6.50 -6.73 -0.47
N TYR A 49 5.98 -5.50 -0.52
CA TYR A 49 4.63 -5.16 -0.05
C TYR A 49 3.56 -5.25 -1.15
N ALA A 50 3.97 -5.49 -2.39
CA ALA A 50 3.08 -5.57 -3.55
C ALA A 50 2.10 -6.75 -3.44
N ASP A 51 0.90 -6.56 -3.99
CA ASP A 51 -0.02 -7.65 -4.28
C ASP A 51 0.48 -8.48 -5.47
N SER A 52 -0.17 -9.59 -5.77
CA SER A 52 0.23 -10.45 -6.89
C SER A 52 0.24 -9.74 -8.25
N SER A 53 -0.63 -8.74 -8.46
CA SER A 53 -0.73 -8.02 -9.74
C SER A 53 0.41 -7.03 -9.92
N LEU A 54 0.75 -6.25 -8.88
CA LEU A 54 1.88 -5.32 -8.94
C LEU A 54 3.22 -6.08 -8.89
N ALA A 55 3.31 -7.14 -8.11
CA ALA A 55 4.50 -8.00 -8.08
C ALA A 55 4.78 -8.64 -9.44
N GLN A 56 3.72 -9.01 -10.19
CA GLN A 56 3.87 -9.52 -11.54
C GLN A 56 4.43 -8.43 -12.48
N ALA A 57 3.93 -7.20 -12.40
CA ALA A 57 4.46 -6.09 -13.21
C ALA A 57 5.97 -5.89 -12.94
N PHE A 58 6.38 -5.83 -11.67
CA PHE A 58 7.80 -5.74 -11.31
C PHE A 58 8.64 -6.89 -11.86
N LYS A 59 8.16 -8.14 -11.78
CA LYS A 59 8.92 -9.32 -12.24
C LYS A 59 9.08 -9.39 -13.75
N VAL A 60 8.03 -9.09 -14.50
CA VAL A 60 8.03 -9.23 -15.96
C VAL A 60 8.95 -8.19 -16.60
N LYS A 61 9.15 -7.04 -15.93
CA LYS A 61 9.77 -5.85 -16.54
C LYS A 61 10.97 -5.31 -15.77
N ALA A 62 11.50 -6.05 -14.79
CA ALA A 62 12.79 -5.71 -14.18
C ALA A 62 13.94 -6.08 -15.13
N GLN A 63 14.77 -5.10 -15.51
CA GLN A 63 16.00 -5.34 -16.28
C GLN A 63 17.20 -4.94 -15.42
N ASN A 64 18.15 -5.86 -15.22
CA ASN A 64 19.38 -5.63 -14.43
C ASN A 64 19.17 -5.09 -13.00
N GLY A 65 18.00 -5.32 -12.40
CA GLY A 65 17.66 -4.83 -11.05
C GLY A 65 16.96 -3.47 -11.04
N GLU A 66 16.77 -2.83 -12.19
CA GLU A 66 15.97 -1.62 -12.34
C GLU A 66 14.56 -1.99 -12.79
N VAL A 67 13.57 -1.31 -12.21
CA VAL A 67 12.17 -1.42 -12.64
C VAL A 67 12.00 -0.48 -13.84
N CYS A 68 11.73 -1.05 -15.01
CA CYS A 68 11.45 -0.25 -16.20
C CYS A 68 10.16 0.59 -16.02
N GLY A 69 10.08 1.76 -16.65
CA GLY A 69 8.97 2.72 -16.49
C GLY A 69 9.12 3.65 -15.29
N THR A 70 10.26 3.62 -14.59
CA THR A 70 10.57 4.54 -13.49
C THR A 70 12.07 4.84 -13.46
N ASP A 71 12.42 6.12 -13.42
CA ASP A 71 13.79 6.62 -13.36
C ASP A 71 14.23 6.98 -11.93
N HIS A 72 13.40 6.71 -10.92
CA HIS A 72 13.65 7.13 -9.54
C HIS A 72 13.08 6.13 -8.51
N ASP A 73 13.40 6.34 -7.23
CA ASP A 73 12.75 5.60 -6.14
C ASP A 73 11.36 6.17 -5.88
N VAL A 74 10.32 5.45 -6.28
CA VAL A 74 8.92 5.90 -6.15
C VAL A 74 8.51 6.11 -4.69
N VAL A 75 9.06 5.36 -3.73
CA VAL A 75 8.71 5.53 -2.31
C VAL A 75 9.23 6.86 -1.78
N TRP A 76 10.43 7.25 -2.20
CA TRP A 76 11.10 8.47 -1.75
C TRP A 76 11.01 9.66 -2.71
N GLN A 77 10.45 9.44 -3.90
CA GLN A 77 10.26 10.43 -4.96
C GLN A 77 11.59 11.09 -5.36
N SER A 78 12.66 10.30 -5.50
CA SER A 78 14.01 10.81 -5.80
C SER A 78 14.92 9.73 -6.38
N GLN A 79 15.88 10.15 -7.22
CA GLN A 79 17.03 9.35 -7.65
C GLN A 79 18.10 9.20 -6.55
N ASP A 80 18.20 10.18 -5.65
CA ASP A 80 19.07 10.18 -4.48
C ASP A 80 18.23 10.52 -3.22
N PRO A 81 17.58 9.54 -2.59
CA PRO A 81 16.64 9.78 -1.50
C PRO A 81 17.24 10.38 -0.23
N GLU A 82 16.58 11.41 0.29
CA GLU A 82 16.73 11.82 1.69
C GLU A 82 15.80 10.97 2.60
N TYR A 83 16.34 9.88 3.16
CA TYR A 83 15.56 8.88 3.91
C TYR A 83 15.02 9.37 5.28
N ASP A 84 15.40 10.57 5.72
CA ASP A 84 15.00 11.16 6.99
C ASP A 84 13.92 12.24 6.85
N ARG A 85 13.43 12.49 5.63
CA ARG A 85 12.29 13.39 5.36
C ARG A 85 11.11 13.06 6.27
N LYS A 86 10.48 14.10 6.83
CA LYS A 86 9.28 13.95 7.66
C LYS A 86 8.12 13.44 6.80
N LEU A 87 7.48 12.37 7.27
CA LEU A 87 6.37 11.71 6.58
C LEU A 87 5.04 12.01 7.28
N THR A 88 3.99 12.23 6.49
CA THR A 88 2.60 12.28 7.00
C THR A 88 1.73 11.33 6.20
N PHE A 89 1.02 10.44 6.90
CA PHE A 89 0.17 9.41 6.31
C PHE A 89 -1.30 9.83 6.46
N THR A 90 -2.02 9.89 5.35
CA THR A 90 -3.43 10.29 5.31
C THR A 90 -4.24 9.23 4.60
N LYS A 91 -5.29 8.71 5.26
CA LYS A 91 -6.24 7.81 4.61
C LYS A 91 -7.17 8.62 3.69
N LEU A 92 -7.32 8.18 2.44
CA LEU A 92 -8.16 8.86 1.42
C LEU A 92 -9.50 8.15 1.14
N GLY A 93 -9.77 7.02 1.80
CA GLY A 93 -10.89 6.14 1.45
C GLY A 93 -10.61 5.28 0.21
N ASN A 94 -11.53 4.37 -0.14
CA ASN A 94 -11.36 3.41 -1.25
C ASN A 94 -10.04 2.63 -1.20
N ASN A 95 -9.62 2.25 0.02
CA ASN A 95 -8.35 1.57 0.29
C ASN A 95 -7.12 2.34 -0.21
N ARG A 96 -7.17 3.68 -0.20
CA ARG A 96 -6.03 4.53 -0.56
C ARG A 96 -5.41 5.20 0.64
N VAL A 97 -4.09 5.29 0.64
CA VAL A 97 -3.29 6.02 1.62
C VAL A 97 -2.37 6.98 0.88
N LYS A 98 -2.45 8.26 1.21
CA LYS A 98 -1.52 9.28 0.75
C LYS A 98 -0.37 9.43 1.74
N VAL A 99 0.86 9.45 1.25
CA VAL A 99 2.03 9.82 2.02
C VAL A 99 2.53 11.14 1.48
N ASN A 100 2.62 12.14 2.36
CA ASN A 100 3.29 13.40 2.05
C ASN A 100 4.71 13.33 2.61
N LEU A 101 5.68 13.63 1.77
CA LEU A 101 7.07 13.80 2.14
C LEU A 101 7.32 15.31 2.26
N ALA A 102 7.70 15.76 3.45
CA ALA A 102 8.03 17.16 3.68
C ALA A 102 9.24 17.61 2.84
N LYS A 103 9.47 18.92 2.77
CA LYS A 103 10.71 19.47 2.21
C LYS A 103 11.93 18.84 2.89
N GLY A 104 12.86 18.33 2.09
CA GLY A 104 14.19 17.91 2.51
C GLY A 104 15.19 19.05 2.36
N GLN A 105 16.47 18.74 2.58
CA GLN A 105 17.59 19.63 2.31
C GLN A 105 17.71 19.93 0.80
N TRP A 106 17.44 18.93 -0.04
CA TRP A 106 17.61 18.99 -1.49
C TRP A 106 16.31 18.74 -2.25
N HIS A 107 15.29 18.16 -1.60
CA HIS A 107 14.01 17.81 -2.23
C HIS A 107 12.88 18.74 -1.83
N GLU A 108 12.09 19.19 -2.81
CA GLU A 108 10.82 19.88 -2.55
C GLU A 108 9.76 18.91 -1.99
N PRO A 109 8.72 19.42 -1.31
CA PRO A 109 7.62 18.58 -0.84
C PRO A 109 6.99 17.77 -1.98
N SER A 110 6.75 16.50 -1.73
CA SER A 110 6.15 15.59 -2.70
C SER A 110 5.13 14.68 -2.02
N SER A 111 4.37 13.94 -2.82
CA SER A 111 3.41 12.99 -2.26
C SER A 111 3.13 11.81 -3.17
N VAL A 112 2.91 10.66 -2.55
CA VAL A 112 2.62 9.39 -3.21
C VAL A 112 1.29 8.86 -2.70
N VAL A 113 0.46 8.30 -3.59
CA VAL A 113 -0.80 7.67 -3.20
C VAL A 113 -0.73 6.17 -3.46
N TYR A 114 -0.87 5.37 -2.42
CA TYR A 114 -0.89 3.92 -2.51
C TYR A 114 -2.33 3.41 -2.61
N GLN A 115 -2.60 2.55 -3.59
CA GLN A 115 -3.85 1.79 -3.68
C GLN A 115 -3.63 0.39 -3.10
N LEU A 116 -4.38 0.03 -2.05
CA LEU A 116 -4.24 -1.26 -1.38
C LEU A 116 -5.40 -2.19 -1.69
N LYS A 117 -5.12 -3.50 -1.63
CA LYS A 117 -6.11 -4.56 -1.46
C LYS A 117 -5.90 -5.22 -0.10
N CYS A 118 -6.98 -5.37 0.65
CA CYS A 118 -6.94 -5.95 2.00
C CYS A 118 -7.82 -7.19 2.07
N LYS A 119 -7.29 -8.27 2.67
CA LYS A 119 -8.03 -9.47 3.06
C LYS A 119 -7.94 -9.62 4.57
N GLY A 120 -9.01 -9.24 5.27
CA GLY A 120 -8.98 -9.09 6.72
C GLY A 120 -7.95 -8.02 7.12
N ASN A 121 -7.03 -8.37 8.01
CA ASN A 121 -5.99 -7.46 8.52
C ASN A 121 -4.71 -7.43 7.65
N HIS A 122 -4.68 -8.17 6.55
CA HIS A 122 -3.53 -8.20 5.65
C HIS A 122 -3.80 -7.33 4.44
N CYS A 123 -3.07 -6.23 4.31
CA CYS A 123 -3.13 -5.34 3.15
C CYS A 123 -1.84 -5.45 2.32
N GLN A 124 -1.99 -5.36 1.00
CA GLN A 124 -0.88 -5.33 0.05
C GLN A 124 -1.10 -4.19 -0.95
N VAL A 125 -0.01 -3.63 -1.46
CA VAL A 125 -0.04 -2.54 -2.44
C VAL A 125 -0.37 -3.11 -3.81
N SER A 126 -1.54 -2.73 -4.33
CA SER A 126 -1.99 -3.14 -5.66
C SER A 126 -1.65 -2.15 -6.77
N ASP A 127 -1.31 -0.92 -6.38
CA ASP A 127 -0.83 0.13 -7.27
C ASP A 127 -0.21 1.30 -6.49
N VAL A 128 0.56 2.12 -7.19
CA VAL A 128 1.05 3.43 -6.72
C VAL A 128 0.64 4.49 -7.73
N ILE A 129 0.06 5.58 -7.25
CA ILE A 129 -0.43 6.68 -8.07
C ILE A 129 0.43 7.92 -7.81
N GLU A 130 1.07 8.38 -8.88
CA GLU A 130 1.92 9.58 -8.90
C GLU A 130 1.27 10.62 -9.81
N GLY A 131 0.79 11.71 -9.20
CA GLY A 131 -0.05 12.67 -9.92
C GLY A 131 -1.34 12.02 -10.43
N ARG A 132 -1.38 11.72 -11.74
CA ARG A 132 -2.51 11.05 -12.43
C ARG A 132 -2.16 9.68 -12.99
N ASN A 133 -0.91 9.23 -12.87
CA ASN A 133 -0.42 8.02 -13.51
C ASN A 133 -0.38 6.86 -12.53
N SER A 134 -0.52 5.65 -13.06
CA SER A 134 -0.43 4.40 -12.32
C SER A 134 0.94 3.80 -12.57
N LEU A 135 1.75 3.65 -11.52
CA LEU A 135 3.06 3.01 -11.63
C LEU A 135 2.94 1.63 -12.27
N LYS A 136 1.93 0.84 -11.88
CA LYS A 136 1.72 -0.48 -12.47
C LYS A 136 1.47 -0.40 -13.97
N GLN A 137 0.68 0.57 -14.41
CA GLN A 137 0.39 0.77 -15.83
C GLN A 137 1.63 1.25 -16.58
N ASP A 138 2.37 2.21 -16.02
CA ASP A 138 3.60 2.75 -16.60
C ASP A 138 4.64 1.63 -16.81
N ILE A 139 4.83 0.74 -15.82
CA ILE A 139 5.68 -0.47 -15.94
C ILE A 139 5.20 -1.40 -17.06
N LEU A 140 3.88 -1.58 -17.21
CA LEU A 140 3.34 -2.48 -18.21
C LEU A 140 3.47 -1.91 -19.63
N ASP A 141 3.29 -0.59 -19.78
CA ASP A 141 3.25 0.09 -21.08
C ASP A 141 4.66 0.39 -21.62
N GLU A 142 5.53 1.03 -20.83
CA GLU A 142 6.84 1.50 -21.28
C GLU A 142 7.81 0.35 -21.59
N CYS A 143 7.52 -0.83 -21.07
CA CYS A 143 8.39 -1.99 -21.15
C CYS A 143 7.90 -3.04 -22.15
N SER A 144 6.96 -2.65 -23.04
CA SER A 144 6.32 -3.47 -24.09
C SER A 144 7.22 -3.70 -25.30
#